data_AF-A0A603BM59-F1
#
_entry.id   AF-A0A603BM59-F1
#
_cell.length_a   1.000
_cell.length_b   1.000
_cell.length_c   1.000
_cell.angle_alpha   90.00
_cell.angle_beta   90.00
_cell.angle_gamma   90.00
#
_symmetry.space_group_name_H-M   'P 1'
#
loop_
_entity.id
_entity.type
_entity.pdbx_description
1 polymer ?
#
loop_
_entity_poly.entity_id
_entity_poly.type
_entity_poly.pdbx_seq_one_letter_code
_entity_poly.pdbx_strand_id
1 'polypeptide(L)'
;MSQSENLFDTAISQADDAILRVMGTVATITSGVLAGATLTGVFDDPESVSYAAGGVRIEGDKPTFFVKTSLTVHLKRPDTLTILGDTFWVDRITPAGGDSSIILLGRGEPPTDNRRRTGGMFERA
;
A
#
# COMPACT_ATOMS: atom_id res chain seq x y z
N MET A 1 -21.98 -19.00 -9.30
CA MET A 1 -20.53 -19.30 -9.18
C MET A 1 -20.32 -20.67 -9.78
N SER A 2 -19.58 -20.79 -10.89
CA SER A 2 -19.23 -22.12 -11.43
C SER A 2 -18.09 -22.72 -10.62
N GLN A 3 -17.97 -24.04 -10.61
CA GLN A 3 -16.94 -24.76 -9.88
C GLN A 3 -15.51 -24.37 -10.34
N SER A 4 -15.34 -23.98 -11.60
CA SER A 4 -14.05 -23.54 -12.15
C SER A 4 -13.58 -22.21 -11.58
N GLU A 5 -14.49 -21.22 -11.42
CA GLU A 5 -14.16 -19.93 -10.80
C GLU A 5 -13.71 -20.12 -9.35
N ASN A 6 -14.37 -21.03 -8.61
CA ASN A 6 -14.00 -21.35 -7.23
C ASN A 6 -12.58 -21.97 -7.13
N LEU A 7 -12.24 -22.88 -8.05
CA LEU A 7 -10.89 -23.48 -8.07
C LEU A 7 -9.81 -22.48 -8.43
N PHE A 8 -10.10 -21.56 -9.36
CA PHE A 8 -9.15 -20.51 -9.75
C PHE A 8 -8.92 -19.52 -8.61
N ASP A 9 -9.98 -19.02 -7.97
CA ASP A 9 -9.88 -18.14 -6.80
C ASP A 9 -9.11 -18.81 -5.65
N THR A 10 -9.35 -20.10 -5.42
CA THR A 10 -8.60 -20.89 -4.43
C THR A 10 -7.11 -20.95 -4.75
N ALA A 11 -6.75 -21.17 -6.03
CA ALA A 11 -5.35 -21.21 -6.45
C ALA A 11 -4.67 -19.84 -6.29
N ILE A 12 -5.36 -18.74 -6.60
CA ILE A 12 -4.86 -17.38 -6.38
C ILE A 12 -4.66 -17.10 -4.89
N SER A 13 -5.63 -17.42 -4.04
CA SER A 13 -5.51 -17.23 -2.58
C SER A 13 -4.32 -18.01 -1.99
N GLN A 14 -4.08 -19.24 -2.46
CA GLN A 14 -2.91 -20.04 -2.06
C GLN A 14 -1.58 -19.45 -2.54
N ALA A 15 -1.54 -18.87 -3.74
CA ALA A 15 -0.36 -18.18 -4.25
C ALA A 15 -0.07 -16.93 -3.41
N ASP A 16 -1.09 -16.14 -3.10
CA ASP A 16 -0.98 -14.96 -2.23
C ASP A 16 -0.44 -15.32 -0.85
N ASP A 17 -0.95 -16.40 -0.24
CA ASP A 17 -0.45 -16.91 1.04
C ASP A 17 1.02 -17.30 0.98
N ALA A 18 1.46 -17.92 -0.12
CA ALA A 18 2.86 -18.29 -0.31
C ALA A 18 3.75 -17.06 -0.45
N ILE A 19 3.32 -16.06 -1.22
CA ILE A 19 4.04 -14.79 -1.42
C ILE A 19 4.18 -14.04 -0.09
N LEU A 20 3.08 -13.88 0.66
CA LEU A 20 3.07 -13.22 1.96
C LEU A 20 3.95 -13.94 2.98
N ARG A 21 3.99 -15.27 2.93
CA ARG A 21 4.85 -16.08 3.81
C ARG A 21 6.34 -15.89 3.51
N VAL A 22 6.72 -15.74 2.24
CA VAL A 22 8.12 -15.66 1.82
C VAL A 22 8.66 -14.23 1.85
N MET A 23 7.84 -13.26 1.44
CA MET A 23 8.24 -11.85 1.25
C MET A 23 7.62 -10.90 2.27
N GLY A 24 6.86 -11.43 3.23
CA GLY A 24 6.12 -10.64 4.21
C GLY A 24 7.01 -9.76 5.08
N THR A 25 6.67 -8.49 5.12
CA THR A 25 7.19 -7.48 6.03
C THR A 25 6.10 -7.13 7.03
N VAL A 26 6.50 -6.94 8.29
CA VAL A 26 5.57 -6.52 9.35
C VAL A 26 5.45 -5.01 9.34
N ALA A 27 4.22 -4.53 9.34
CA ALA A 27 3.84 -3.15 9.53
C ALA A 27 3.08 -3.01 10.87
N THR A 28 3.38 -1.97 11.64
CA THR A 28 2.67 -1.67 12.89
C THR A 28 1.76 -0.47 12.66
N ILE A 29 0.46 -0.60 12.93
CA ILE A 29 -0.49 0.50 12.83
C ILE A 29 -0.28 1.44 14.02
N THR A 30 -0.11 2.72 13.75
CA THR A 30 0.20 3.74 14.76
C THR A 30 -0.95 4.71 15.03
N SER A 31 -2.03 4.68 14.24
CA SER A 31 -3.24 5.48 14.51
C SER A 31 -4.54 4.79 14.11
N GLY A 32 -5.67 5.43 14.40
CA GLY A 32 -7.00 4.91 14.07
C GLY A 32 -7.48 3.83 15.04
N VAL A 33 -8.54 3.12 14.64
CA VAL A 33 -9.21 2.11 15.48
C VAL A 33 -8.33 0.89 15.73
N LEU A 34 -7.41 0.61 14.81
CA LEU A 34 -6.50 -0.52 14.88
C LEU A 34 -5.11 -0.16 15.44
N ALA A 35 -4.95 1.01 16.07
CA ALA A 35 -3.67 1.43 16.62
C ALA A 35 -3.08 0.37 17.58
N GLY A 36 -1.80 0.05 17.38
CA GLY A 36 -1.08 -1.00 18.09
C GLY A 36 -1.17 -2.40 17.47
N ALA A 37 -2.06 -2.63 16.51
CA ALA A 37 -2.11 -3.88 15.77
C ALA A 37 -1.02 -3.96 14.69
N THR A 38 -0.71 -5.17 14.25
CA THR A 38 0.27 -5.43 13.19
C THR A 38 -0.37 -6.06 11.96
N LEU A 39 0.12 -5.69 10.78
CA LEU A 39 -0.18 -6.34 9.51
C LEU A 39 1.08 -7.03 8.99
N THR A 40 0.91 -8.15 8.28
CA THR A 40 1.96 -8.73 7.45
C THR A 40 1.57 -8.56 5.98
N GLY A 41 2.48 -7.99 5.20
CA GLY A 41 2.28 -7.69 3.78
C GLY A 41 3.59 -7.58 3.02
N VAL A 42 3.53 -7.63 1.70
CA VAL A 42 4.72 -7.37 0.88
C VAL A 42 4.85 -5.87 0.69
N PHE A 43 5.95 -5.30 1.17
CA PHE A 43 6.27 -3.89 1.02
C PHE A 43 7.15 -3.68 -0.21
N ASP A 44 6.75 -2.75 -1.07
CA ASP A 44 7.51 -2.33 -2.23
C ASP A 44 7.74 -0.81 -2.17
N ASP A 45 9.01 -0.41 -2.19
CA ASP A 45 9.44 0.99 -2.12
C ASP A 45 10.35 1.33 -3.31
N PRO A 46 9.83 2.08 -4.30
CA PRO A 46 10.56 2.39 -5.53
C PRO A 46 11.70 3.39 -5.31
N GLU A 47 11.85 4.00 -4.13
CA GLU A 47 13.02 4.83 -3.81
C GLU A 47 14.36 4.07 -3.80
N SER A 48 14.37 2.74 -3.95
CA SER A 48 15.60 1.96 -4.11
C SER A 48 16.34 2.18 -5.44
N VAL A 49 15.74 2.86 -6.42
CA VAL A 49 16.40 3.18 -7.71
C VAL A 49 17.00 4.59 -7.70
N SER A 50 18.24 4.63 -7.21
CA SER A 50 19.33 5.59 -7.52
C SER A 50 19.02 6.70 -8.53
N TYR A 51 19.32 7.94 -8.12
CA TYR A 51 19.47 9.15 -8.93
C TYR A 51 19.83 8.90 -10.41
N ALA A 52 18.96 9.31 -11.33
CA ALA A 52 19.41 9.67 -12.66
C ALA A 52 20.32 10.90 -12.53
N ALA A 53 21.57 10.79 -12.98
CA ALA A 53 22.49 11.91 -13.06
C ALA A 53 21.81 13.09 -13.77
N GLY A 54 21.90 14.31 -13.21
CA GLY A 54 21.41 15.53 -13.85
C GLY A 54 20.30 16.31 -13.13
N GLY A 55 19.95 15.99 -11.89
CA GLY A 55 19.06 16.82 -11.08
C GLY A 55 17.57 16.75 -11.45
N VAL A 56 17.17 15.78 -12.26
CA VAL A 56 15.75 15.48 -12.51
C VAL A 56 15.26 14.58 -11.38
N ARG A 57 14.45 15.13 -10.48
CA ARG A 57 13.67 14.34 -9.52
C ARG A 57 12.51 13.72 -10.28
N ILE A 58 12.64 12.46 -10.67
CA ILE A 58 11.48 11.66 -11.09
C ILE A 58 10.60 11.58 -9.84
N GLU A 59 9.35 12.02 -9.94
CA GLU A 59 8.36 11.83 -8.88
C GLU A 59 8.26 10.31 -8.67
N GLY A 60 8.90 9.84 -7.60
CA GLY A 60 9.00 8.41 -7.29
C GLY A 60 7.60 7.83 -7.22
N ASP A 61 7.44 6.64 -7.77
CA ASP A 61 6.20 5.90 -7.61
C ASP A 61 5.90 5.76 -6.10
N LYS A 62 4.63 5.70 -5.72
CA LYS A 62 4.29 5.70 -4.28
C LYS A 62 4.58 4.32 -3.69
N PRO A 63 5.11 4.21 -2.46
CA PRO A 63 5.29 2.91 -1.83
C PRO A 63 3.97 2.15 -1.76
N THR A 64 4.02 0.84 -1.94
CA THR A 64 2.84 -0.02 -1.89
C THR A 64 2.99 -1.12 -0.85
N PHE A 65 1.87 -1.59 -0.33
CA PHE A 65 1.83 -2.67 0.64
C PHE A 65 0.72 -3.66 0.27
N PHE A 66 1.13 -4.83 -0.23
CA PHE A 66 0.23 -5.91 -0.62
C PHE A 66 -0.13 -6.75 0.60
N VAL A 67 -1.42 -6.88 0.90
CA VAL A 67 -1.94 -7.53 2.12
C VAL A 67 -3.22 -8.29 1.84
N LYS A 68 -3.62 -9.20 2.74
CA LYS A 68 -4.95 -9.79 2.72
C LYS A 68 -6.03 -8.74 2.99
N THR A 69 -7.10 -8.77 2.19
CA THR A 69 -8.24 -7.83 2.27
C THR A 69 -8.95 -7.89 3.62
N SER A 70 -8.95 -9.05 4.29
CA SER A 70 -9.50 -9.19 5.64
C SER A 70 -8.81 -8.29 6.67
N LEU A 71 -7.53 -7.96 6.46
CA LEU A 71 -6.75 -7.09 7.35
C LEU A 71 -7.00 -5.60 7.07
N THR A 72 -7.58 -5.25 5.91
CA THR A 72 -7.82 -3.85 5.53
C THR A 72 -9.21 -3.34 5.87
N VAL A 73 -10.11 -4.20 6.38
CA VAL A 73 -11.53 -3.87 6.59
C VAL A 73 -11.74 -2.65 7.49
N HIS A 74 -10.87 -2.45 8.50
CA HIS A 74 -10.96 -1.34 9.44
C HIS A 74 -9.87 -0.28 9.25
N LEU A 75 -8.96 -0.46 8.28
CA LEU A 75 -7.99 0.56 7.91
C LEU A 75 -8.70 1.65 7.09
N LYS A 76 -8.45 2.91 7.45
CA LYS A 76 -9.01 4.06 6.76
C LYS A 76 -7.91 4.99 6.30
N ARG A 77 -8.22 5.80 5.29
CA ARG A 77 -7.41 6.99 5.01
C ARG A 77 -7.72 8.05 6.07
N PRO A 78 -6.74 8.72 6.70
CA PRO A 78 -5.29 8.57 6.55
C PRO A 78 -4.63 7.91 7.79
N ASP A 79 -5.04 6.69 8.15
CA ASP A 79 -4.41 5.93 9.25
C ASP A 79 -2.91 5.75 8.96
N THR A 80 -2.11 5.80 10.04
CA THR A 80 -0.65 5.76 9.98
C THR A 80 -0.13 4.39 10.37
N LEU A 81 1.01 4.02 9.80
CA LEU A 81 1.70 2.77 10.07
C LEU A 81 3.21 2.95 9.96
N THR A 82 3.95 2.18 10.75
CA THR A 82 5.40 2.07 10.66
C THR A 82 5.77 0.78 9.95
N ILE A 83 6.62 0.88 8.92
CA ILE A 83 7.15 -0.25 8.16
C ILE A 83 8.67 -0.10 8.12
N LEU A 84 9.41 -1.12 8.54
CA LEU A 84 10.89 -1.09 8.61
C LEU A 84 11.49 0.10 9.37
N GLY A 85 10.73 0.70 10.29
CA GLY A 85 11.15 1.87 11.09
C GLY A 85 10.73 3.22 10.51
N ASP A 86 10.27 3.26 9.26
CA ASP A 86 9.78 4.47 8.61
C ASP A 86 8.26 4.64 8.77
N THR A 87 7.81 5.88 8.86
CA THR A 87 6.39 6.23 9.00
C THR A 87 5.73 6.44 7.65
N PHE A 88 4.56 5.83 7.47
CA PHE A 88 3.70 5.96 6.32
C PHE A 88 2.24 6.19 6.73
N TRP A 89 1.41 6.59 5.78
CA TRP A 89 -0.04 6.70 5.94
C TRP A 89 -0.79 6.11 4.75
N VAL A 90 -1.99 5.62 5.00
CA VAL A 90 -2.87 5.02 4.00
C VAL A 90 -3.40 6.10 3.06
N ASP A 91 -2.94 6.12 1.81
CA ASP A 91 -3.45 7.03 0.76
C ASP A 91 -4.68 6.43 0.06
N ARG A 92 -4.60 5.15 -0.29
CA ARG A 92 -5.67 4.42 -0.98
C ARG A 92 -5.57 2.93 -0.68
N ILE A 93 -6.70 2.24 -0.70
CA ILE A 93 -6.76 0.77 -0.69
C ILE A 93 -7.48 0.35 -1.98
N THR A 94 -6.93 -0.61 -2.71
CA THR A 94 -7.51 -1.09 -3.97
C THR A 94 -7.44 -2.63 -4.01
N PRO A 95 -8.51 -3.33 -4.41
CA PRO A 95 -8.47 -4.79 -4.57
C PRO A 95 -7.41 -5.20 -5.59
N ALA A 96 -6.65 -6.26 -5.27
CA ALA A 96 -5.58 -6.78 -6.13
C ALA A 96 -6.01 -8.00 -6.98
N GLY A 97 -7.21 -8.52 -6.73
CA GLY A 97 -7.64 -9.85 -7.18
C GLY A 97 -7.61 -10.85 -6.04
N GLY A 98 -8.36 -11.96 -6.17
CA GLY A 98 -8.50 -12.95 -5.11
C GLY A 98 -9.00 -12.34 -3.79
N ASP A 99 -8.32 -12.66 -2.70
CA ASP A 99 -8.60 -12.20 -1.34
C ASP A 99 -7.62 -11.12 -0.85
N SER A 100 -6.89 -10.47 -1.76
CA SER A 100 -5.83 -9.51 -1.45
C SER A 100 -6.12 -8.08 -1.92
N SER A 101 -5.46 -7.14 -1.26
CA SER A 101 -5.59 -5.70 -1.50
C SER A 101 -4.21 -5.06 -1.52
N ILE A 102 -4.06 -4.02 -2.33
CA ILE A 102 -2.89 -3.15 -2.35
C ILE A 102 -3.23 -1.87 -1.61
N ILE A 103 -2.43 -1.54 -0.60
CA ILE A 103 -2.44 -0.26 0.06
C ILE A 103 -1.40 0.63 -0.62
N LEU A 104 -1.86 1.74 -1.20
CA LEU A 104 -1.00 2.82 -1.65
C LEU A 104 -0.65 3.70 -0.45
N LEU A 105 0.63 3.94 -0.23
CA LEU A 105 1.12 4.65 0.94
C LEU A 105 1.60 6.06 0.55
N GLY A 106 1.36 7.00 1.45
CA GLY A 106 2.14 8.22 1.50
C GLY A 106 3.22 8.11 2.58
N ARG A 107 4.37 8.75 2.36
CA ARG A 107 5.49 8.77 3.31
C ARG A 107 5.33 9.90 4.32
N GLY A 108 5.75 9.66 5.56
CA GLY A 108 5.75 10.63 6.65
C GLY A 108 4.36 10.91 7.20
N GLU A 109 4.10 12.18 7.52
CA GLU A 109 2.83 12.61 8.10
C GLU A 109 1.74 12.79 7.03
N PRO A 110 0.48 12.43 7.33
CA PRO A 110 -0.62 12.64 6.41
C PRO A 110 -0.92 14.14 6.21
N PRO A 111 -1.36 14.56 5.00
CA PRO A 111 -1.75 15.94 4.76
C PRO A 111 -2.89 16.38 5.68
N THR A 112 -2.79 17.60 6.23
CA THR A 112 -3.79 18.18 7.13
C THR A 112 -5.12 18.51 6.43
N ASP A 113 -5.12 18.60 5.10
CA ASP A 113 -6.32 18.85 4.28
C ASP A 113 -6.48 17.74 3.24
N ASN A 114 -7.69 17.16 3.15
CA ASN A 114 -8.03 16.05 2.27
C ASN A 114 -8.22 16.47 0.80
N ARG A 115 -7.90 17.73 0.48
CA ARG A 115 -7.94 18.26 -0.88
C ARG A 115 -6.80 17.66 -1.69
N ARG A 116 -7.16 16.65 -2.49
CA ARG A 116 -6.46 16.25 -3.72
C ARG A 116 -5.82 17.49 -4.34
N ARG A 117 -4.49 17.55 -4.44
CA ARG A 117 -3.85 18.42 -5.42
C ARG A 117 -4.22 17.86 -6.79
N THR A 118 -5.34 18.31 -7.33
CA THR A 118 -5.60 18.20 -8.76
C THR A 118 -4.38 18.81 -9.44
N GLY A 119 -3.72 18.03 -10.29
CA GLY A 119 -2.47 18.42 -10.92
C GLY A 119 -2.52 19.85 -11.40
N GLY A 120 -1.48 20.62 -11.06
CA GLY A 120 -1.29 21.98 -11.54
C GLY A 120 -1.39 21.99 -13.05
N MET A 121 -2.53 22.49 -13.53
CA MET A 121 -2.77 22.84 -14.91
C MET A 121 -1.66 23.80 -15.32
N PHE A 122 -0.87 23.43 -16.33
CA PHE A 122 0.12 24.31 -16.93
C PHE A 122 -0.58 25.55 -17.47
N GLU A 123 -0.52 26.67 -16.75
CA GLU A 123 -0.82 27.97 -17.31
C GLU A 123 0.50 28.51 -17.89
N ARG A 124 0.70 28.25 -19.19
CA ARG A 124 1.75 28.91 -19.96
C ARG A 124 1.29 30.32 -20.28
N ALA A 125 2.04 31.31 -19.79
CA ALA A 125 2.04 32.67 -20.31
C ALA A 125 2.58 32.72 -21.76
#